data_AF-A0A4D7B0P6-F1
#
_entry.id   AF-A0A4D7B0P6-F1
#
_cell.length_a   1.000
_cell.length_b   1.000
_cell.length_c   1.000
_cell.angle_alpha   90.00
_cell.angle_beta   90.00
_cell.angle_gamma   90.00
#
_symmetry.space_group_name_H-M   'P 1'
#
loop_
_entity.id
_entity.type
_entity.pdbx_description
1 polymer ?
#
loop_
_entity_poly.entity_id
_entity_poly.type
_entity_poly.pdbx_seq_one_letter_code
_entity_poly.pdbx_strand_id
1 'polypeptide(L)'
;MRSALADLDIDDIFGPEILTQMQQVFDATCRELGGAGNEPRIRRAIAVAIVQHYELGIRSPLAVTASAVNTGRSARGHTPQGPLVWWKPDTVQAAA
;
A
#
# COMPACT_ATOMS: atom_id res chain seq x y z
N MET A 1 12.58 12.31 -8.08
CA MET A 1 12.80 10.89 -7.71
C MET A 1 11.97 10.03 -8.63
N ARG A 2 12.56 9.01 -9.27
CA ARG A 2 11.82 8.00 -10.05
C ARG A 2 10.96 7.15 -9.08
N SER A 3 9.72 6.83 -9.45
CA SER A 3 8.80 6.05 -8.60
C SER A 3 9.25 4.60 -8.52
N ALA A 4 9.13 3.95 -7.36
CA ALA A 4 9.47 2.52 -7.22
C ALA A 4 8.54 1.61 -8.04
N LEU A 5 7.35 2.11 -8.42
CA LEU A 5 6.46 1.44 -9.38
C LEU A 5 7.05 1.41 -10.80
N ALA A 6 7.76 2.47 -11.21
CA ALA A 6 8.39 2.54 -12.51
C ALA A 6 9.58 1.57 -12.66
N ASP A 7 10.15 1.12 -11.53
CA ASP A 7 11.22 0.12 -11.52
C ASP A 7 10.69 -1.32 -11.66
N LEU A 8 9.37 -1.52 -11.69
CA LEU A 8 8.73 -2.84 -11.79
C LEU A 8 8.29 -3.22 -13.21
N ASP A 9 8.46 -2.34 -14.19
CA ASP A 9 8.14 -2.59 -15.61
C ASP A 9 6.71 -3.11 -15.85
N ILE A 10 5.72 -2.44 -15.24
CA ILE A 10 4.31 -2.85 -15.23
C ILE A 10 3.42 -2.11 -16.24
N ASP A 11 4.04 -1.27 -17.09
CA ASP A 11 3.32 -0.38 -18.02
C ASP A 11 2.59 -1.16 -19.13
N ASP A 12 3.08 -2.36 -19.47
CA ASP A 12 2.42 -3.27 -20.44
C ASP A 12 1.26 -4.07 -19.82
N ILE A 13 1.14 -4.07 -18.49
CA ILE A 13 0.14 -4.86 -17.73
C ILE A 13 -1.07 -4.00 -17.36
N PHE A 14 -0.84 -2.71 -17.07
CA PHE A 14 -1.87 -1.81 -16.57
C PHE A 14 -2.02 -0.56 -17.43
N GLY A 15 -3.27 -0.19 -17.71
CA GLY A 15 -3.58 1.08 -18.36
C GLY A 15 -3.23 2.31 -17.49
N PRO A 16 -3.13 3.50 -18.11
CA PRO A 16 -2.64 4.72 -17.45
C PRO A 16 -3.49 5.17 -16.26
N GLU A 17 -4.80 4.94 -16.29
CA GLU A 17 -5.70 5.26 -15.18
C GLU A 17 -5.37 4.41 -13.94
N ILE A 18 -5.07 3.12 -14.17
CA ILE A 18 -4.73 2.18 -13.12
C ILE A 18 -3.36 2.50 -12.53
N LEU A 19 -2.37 2.81 -13.38
CA LEU A 19 -1.05 3.26 -12.92
C LEU A 19 -1.14 4.53 -12.07
N THR A 20 -2.02 5.46 -12.43
CA THR A 20 -2.28 6.67 -11.64
C THR A 20 -2.84 6.33 -10.26
N GLN A 21 -3.80 5.39 -10.17
CA GLN A 21 -4.36 4.94 -8.89
C GLN A 21 -3.30 4.21 -8.04
N MET A 22 -2.48 3.36 -8.64
CA MET A 22 -1.37 2.67 -7.95
C MET A 22 -0.38 3.69 -7.36
N GLN A 23 -0.05 4.74 -8.11
CA GLN A 23 0.82 5.81 -7.65
C GLN A 23 0.22 6.56 -6.46
N GLN A 24 -1.08 6.87 -6.48
CA GLN A 24 -1.76 7.51 -5.35
C GLN A 24 -1.72 6.64 -4.08
N VAL A 25 -1.97 5.33 -4.21
CA VAL A 25 -1.87 4.37 -3.09
C VAL A 25 -0.43 4.27 -2.58
N PHE A 26 0.54 4.26 -3.48
CA PHE A 26 1.96 4.24 -3.14
C PHE A 26 2.36 5.48 -2.32
N ASP A 27 1.98 6.67 -2.79
CA ASP A 27 2.28 7.93 -2.11
C ASP A 27 1.56 8.05 -0.75
N ALA A 28 0.31 7.57 -0.66
CA ALA A 28 -0.39 7.46 0.62
C ALA A 28 0.36 6.53 1.59
N THR A 29 0.78 5.36 1.13
CA THR A 29 1.53 4.38 1.93
C THR A 29 2.88 4.95 2.41
N CYS A 30 3.62 5.64 1.54
CA CYS A 30 4.87 6.30 1.91
C CYS A 30 4.66 7.38 2.98
N ARG A 31 3.58 8.17 2.88
CA ARG A 31 3.23 9.19 3.90
C ARG A 31 2.93 8.56 5.26
N GLU A 32 2.15 7.47 5.29
CA GLU A 32 1.83 6.72 6.52
C GLU A 32 3.07 6.12 7.21
N LEU A 33 4.10 5.78 6.43
CA LEU A 33 5.36 5.25 6.96
C LEU A 33 6.38 6.34 7.33
N GLY A 34 6.07 7.61 7.04
CA GLY A 34 6.96 8.74 7.30
C GLY A 34 8.34 8.55 6.66
N GLY A 35 9.40 8.86 7.41
CA GLY A 35 10.79 8.75 6.91
C GLY A 35 11.18 7.35 6.43
N ALA A 36 10.59 6.29 7.01
CA ALA A 36 10.85 4.91 6.58
C ALA A 36 10.31 4.63 5.16
N GLY A 37 9.26 5.34 4.74
CA GLY A 37 8.71 5.24 3.38
C GLY A 37 9.67 5.69 2.27
N ASN A 38 10.81 6.30 2.63
CA ASN A 38 11.85 6.70 1.68
C ASN A 38 12.95 5.63 1.50
N GLU A 39 13.02 4.63 2.37
CA GLU A 39 14.04 3.58 2.27
C GLU A 39 13.81 2.72 1.02
N PRO A 40 14.82 2.52 0.14
CA PRO A 40 14.62 1.81 -1.14
C PRO A 40 14.03 0.41 -0.99
N ARG A 41 14.47 -0.34 0.03
CA ARG A 41 13.94 -1.69 0.33
C ARG A 41 12.45 -1.65 0.69
N ILE A 42 12.03 -0.67 1.49
CA ILE A 42 10.64 -0.50 1.94
C ILE A 42 9.76 -0.05 0.77
N ARG A 43 10.24 0.92 -0.02
CA ARG A 43 9.57 1.38 -1.26
C ARG A 43 9.31 0.22 -2.22
N ARG A 44 10.31 -0.64 -2.45
CA ARG A 44 10.15 -1.82 -3.31
C ARG A 44 9.10 -2.79 -2.75
N ALA A 45 9.13 -3.07 -1.45
CA ALA A 45 8.17 -3.98 -0.82
C ALA A 45 6.71 -3.46 -0.92
N ILE A 46 6.52 -2.15 -0.71
CA ILE A 46 5.23 -1.46 -0.90
C ILE A 46 4.76 -1.57 -2.34
N ALA A 47 5.63 -1.24 -3.31
CA ALA A 47 5.29 -1.27 -4.74
C ALA A 47 4.84 -2.68 -5.18
N VAL A 48 5.58 -3.72 -4.78
CA VAL A 48 5.22 -5.12 -5.06
C VAL A 48 3.86 -5.48 -4.46
N ALA A 49 3.61 -5.09 -3.21
CA ALA A 49 2.32 -5.36 -2.57
C ALA A 49 1.16 -4.69 -3.31
N ILE A 50 1.32 -3.44 -3.77
CA ILE A 50 0.29 -2.71 -4.52
C ILE A 50 0.02 -3.40 -5.86
N VAL A 51 1.08 -3.73 -6.61
CA VAL A 51 0.96 -4.46 -7.89
C VAL A 51 0.19 -5.75 -7.70
N GLN A 52 0.57 -6.57 -6.71
CA GLN A 52 -0.07 -7.85 -6.46
C GLN A 52 -1.57 -7.71 -6.16
N HIS A 53 -1.99 -6.70 -5.40
CA HIS A 53 -3.42 -6.45 -5.16
C HIS A 53 -4.15 -6.08 -6.45
N TYR A 54 -3.52 -5.25 -7.28
CA TYR A 54 -4.09 -4.80 -8.54
C TYR A 54 -4.19 -5.93 -9.57
N GLU A 55 -3.21 -6.83 -9.62
CA GLU A 55 -3.27 -8.07 -10.42
C GLU A 55 -4.42 -8.99 -9.97
N LEU A 56 -4.66 -9.08 -8.66
CA LEU A 56 -5.75 -9.86 -8.07
C LEU A 56 -7.13 -9.18 -8.16
N GLY A 57 -7.23 -8.00 -8.77
CA GLY A 57 -8.48 -7.25 -8.89
C GLY A 57 -8.94 -6.53 -7.62
N ILE A 58 -8.10 -6.47 -6.58
CA ILE A 58 -8.40 -5.75 -5.34
C ILE A 58 -8.06 -4.27 -5.56
N ARG A 59 -9.09 -3.44 -5.79
CA ARG A 59 -8.92 -2.03 -6.16
C ARG A 59 -9.27 -1.02 -5.07
N SER A 60 -9.73 -1.46 -3.90
CA SER A 60 -10.08 -0.56 -2.79
C SER A 60 -8.83 0.18 -2.29
N PRO A 61 -8.71 1.52 -2.48
CA PRO A 61 -7.48 2.24 -2.14
C PRO A 61 -7.11 2.12 -0.67
N LEU A 62 -8.13 2.11 0.21
CA LEU A 62 -7.93 1.98 1.66
C LEU A 62 -7.40 0.59 2.05
N ALA A 63 -7.95 -0.47 1.45
CA ALA A 63 -7.50 -1.84 1.71
C ALA A 63 -6.06 -2.06 1.22
N VAL A 64 -5.75 -1.61 0.00
CA VAL A 64 -4.41 -1.76 -0.58
C VAL A 64 -3.39 -0.93 0.20
N THR A 65 -3.72 0.30 0.61
CA THR A 65 -2.85 1.14 1.45
C THR A 65 -2.55 0.46 2.78
N ALA A 66 -3.57 -0.03 3.50
CA ALA A 66 -3.38 -0.70 4.79
C ALA A 66 -2.48 -1.93 4.67
N SER A 67 -2.71 -2.76 3.65
CA SER A 67 -1.85 -3.92 3.38
C SER A 67 -0.42 -3.50 3.05
N ALA A 68 -0.24 -2.49 2.20
CA ALA A 68 1.08 -2.02 1.78
C ALA A 68 1.86 -1.37 2.93
N VAL A 69 1.20 -0.64 3.84
CA VAL A 69 1.79 -0.12 5.08
C VAL A 69 2.29 -1.28 5.95
N ASN A 70 1.47 -2.33 6.12
CA ASN A 70 1.86 -3.49 6.91
C ASN A 70 3.07 -4.23 6.30
N THR A 71 3.09 -4.37 4.97
CA THR A 71 4.25 -4.90 4.23
C THR A 71 5.50 -4.03 4.45
N GLY A 72 5.37 -2.70 4.35
CA GLY A 72 6.48 -1.77 4.59
C GLY A 72 7.04 -1.87 6.02
N ARG A 73 6.18 -1.99 7.03
CA ARG A 73 6.59 -2.22 8.43
C ARG A 73 7.31 -3.56 8.60
N SER A 74 6.78 -4.61 7.99
CA SER A 74 7.38 -5.96 8.01
C SER A 74 8.77 -5.99 7.36
N ALA A 75 8.95 -5.28 6.25
CA ALA A 75 10.24 -5.14 5.58
C ALA A 75 11.31 -4.46 6.44
N ARG A 76 10.89 -3.63 7.42
CA ARG A 76 11.74 -2.99 8.44
C ARG A 76 12.03 -3.90 9.64
N GLY A 77 11.54 -5.14 9.64
CA GLY A 77 11.69 -6.07 10.77
C GLY A 77 10.73 -5.80 11.93
N HIS A 78 9.70 -4.97 11.74
CA HIS A 78 8.62 -4.87 12.72
C HIS A 78 7.62 -6.00 12.50
N THR A 79 7.12 -6.60 13.57
CA THR A 79 6.05 -7.60 13.47
C THR A 79 4.83 -6.99 12.76
N PRO A 80 4.29 -7.63 11.71
CA PRO A 80 3.10 -7.13 11.03
C PRO A 80 1.96 -6.93 12.03
N GLN A 81 1.43 -5.72 12.07
CA GLN A 81 0.20 -5.43 12.81
C GLN A 81 -0.93 -5.86 11.90
N GLY A 82 -1.50 -7.04 12.17
CA GLY A 82 -2.52 -7.67 11.34
C GLY A 82 -3.72 -6.74 11.04
N PRO A 83 -4.60 -7.14 10.11
CA PRO A 83 -5.71 -6.32 9.62
C PRO A 83 -6.66 -5.78 10.71
N LEU A 84 -6.63 -6.37 11.91
CA LEU A 84 -7.41 -5.99 13.09
C LEU A 84 -6.99 -4.66 13.75
N VAL A 85 -5.82 -4.09 13.43
CA VAL A 85 -5.42 -2.77 14.00
C VAL A 85 -6.03 -1.60 13.21
N TRP A 86 -6.39 -1.83 11.94
CA TRP A 86 -6.89 -0.80 11.01
C TRP A 86 -8.41 -0.76 10.91
N TRP A 87 -9.10 -1.80 11.38
CA TRP A 87 -10.55 -1.81 11.50
C TRP A 87 -10.97 -1.24 12.86
N LYS A 88 -11.09 0.09 12.95
CA LYS A 88 -11.96 0.71 13.94
C LYS A 88 -13.31 0.96 13.29
N PRO A 89 -14.37 0.20 13.62
CA PRO A 89 -15.71 0.63 13.31
C PRO A 89 -16.06 1.76 14.29
N ASP A 90 -15.75 3.01 13.96
CA ASP A 90 -16.23 4.15 14.76
C ASP A 90 -17.76 4.39 14.61
N THR A 91 -18.51 3.41 14.10
CA THR A 91 -19.97 3.44 13.96
C THR A 91 -20.63 2.08 14.22
N VAL A 92 -20.44 1.53 15.42
CA VAL A 92 -21.56 0.86 16.10
C VAL A 92 -21.81 1.61 17.39
N GLN A 93 -22.54 2.71 17.26
CA GLN A 93 -23.35 3.25 18.34
C GLN A 93 -24.33 2.12 18.71
N ALA A 94 -23.92 1.27 19.65
CA ALA A 94 -24.82 0.32 20.29
C ALA A 94 -25.76 1.16 21.15
N ALA A 95 -26.88 1.55 20.53
CA ALA A 95 -28.10 1.79 21.27
C ALA A 95 -28.42 0.51 22.06
N ALA A 96 -28.24 0.57 23.38
CA ALA A 96 -28.90 -0.25 24.37
C ALA A 96 -28.98 0.57 25.67
#